data_AF-A0A8J2I3D8-F1
#
_entry.id   AF-A0A8J2I3D8-F1
#
_cell.length_a   1.000
_cell.length_b   1.000
_cell.length_c   1.000
_cell.angle_alpha   90.00
_cell.angle_beta   90.00
_cell.angle_gamma   90.00
#
_symmetry.space_group_name_H-M   'P 1'
#
loop_
_entity.id
_entity.type
_entity.pdbx_description
1 polymer ?
#
loop_
_entity_poly.entity_id
_entity_poly.type
_entity_poly.pdbx_seq_one_letter_code
_entity_poly.pdbx_strand_id
1 'polypeptide(L)'
;MLRGELSCYPTVPELSEQKPMRLEAAQKLRAIVGIKVGRPTFHKAWSSKHCIQLVGQQAWAAEVKYDSEYCEIHVDLGDAPNDIRIFSKNGKDATADRRPLHATIRQALRIGRSDCKLKKKCIVLGEMVLYSDREKRIMPFSKIRKHISRSGSFIGTLQDSLPHEWEHLMIVFFDVLVLDDESTLRHCLQDRRKILRGLVHVVPGRSMRSEWTLLDFKTGNGITDLKQIFARNLAERQEGLVLKSLHAPYFPLLSEQGHRQAGFFIKLKDYLGNMDGEQDLGDFAVIGASFDAQVVPRIHIKPLHWTHFYLGCCLNKDAVERTGAKPEFMVLASLSLEKCIPKSDAKCMNIQSYVRQSALRENGSTADFDIRYPKGYGSRMTAVFKEPFVAEILGGGLEKLQNESFEMLRHPRIKKIHHDRT
;
A
#
# COMPACT_ATOMS: atom_id res chain seq x y z
N MET A 1 14.07 -23.65 14.49
CA MET A 1 14.06 -24.17 15.87
C MET A 1 13.50 -23.08 16.78
N LEU A 2 12.55 -23.41 17.67
CA LEU A 2 11.94 -22.45 18.61
C LEU A 2 12.95 -22.08 19.72
N ARG A 3 12.90 -20.85 20.24
CA ARG A 3 13.83 -20.32 21.25
C ARG A 3 13.07 -19.85 22.50
N GLY A 4 13.78 -19.69 23.62
CA GLY A 4 13.23 -19.14 24.86
C GLY A 4 12.15 -20.03 25.48
N GLU A 5 11.06 -19.44 25.99
CA GLU A 5 9.93 -20.15 26.61
C GLU A 5 9.23 -21.18 25.70
N LEU A 6 9.51 -21.14 24.39
CA LEU A 6 8.98 -22.08 23.41
C LEU A 6 9.95 -23.22 23.05
N SER A 7 11.17 -23.25 23.62
CA SER A 7 12.16 -24.30 23.30
C SER A 7 11.79 -25.68 23.85
N CYS A 8 10.84 -25.75 24.78
CA CYS A 8 10.34 -27.00 25.36
C CYS A 8 9.44 -27.80 24.40
N TYR A 9 8.94 -27.18 23.32
CA TYR A 9 8.07 -27.86 22.36
C TYR A 9 8.88 -28.66 21.34
N PRO A 10 8.46 -29.91 21.02
CA PRO A 10 9.12 -30.71 20.01
C PRO A 10 8.96 -30.08 18.62
N THR A 11 9.97 -30.26 17.77
CA THR A 11 9.92 -29.75 16.38
C THR A 11 8.83 -30.48 15.56
N VAL A 12 8.56 -31.74 15.90
CA VAL A 12 7.52 -32.58 15.31
C VAL A 12 6.71 -33.18 16.46
N PRO A 13 5.61 -32.53 16.91
CA PRO A 13 4.74 -33.10 17.91
C PRO A 13 3.88 -34.24 17.34
N GLU A 14 3.59 -35.22 18.18
CA GLU A 14 2.57 -36.25 17.92
C GLU A 14 1.25 -35.63 17.49
N LEU A 15 0.53 -36.27 16.56
CA LEU A 15 -0.68 -35.72 15.94
C LEU A 15 -1.75 -35.30 16.96
N SER A 16 -1.93 -36.08 18.04
CA SER A 16 -2.85 -35.78 19.14
C SER A 16 -2.45 -34.54 19.94
N GLU A 17 -1.14 -34.30 20.07
CA GLU A 17 -0.57 -33.25 20.90
C GLU A 17 -0.41 -31.91 20.17
N GLN A 18 -0.51 -31.89 18.83
CA GLN A 18 -0.29 -30.65 18.06
C GLN A 18 -1.24 -29.52 18.44
N LYS A 19 -2.53 -29.84 18.60
CA LYS A 19 -3.56 -28.83 18.94
C LYS A 19 -3.38 -28.27 20.36
N PRO A 20 -3.29 -29.08 21.44
CA PRO A 20 -3.07 -28.54 22.78
C PRO A 20 -1.73 -27.79 22.89
N MET A 21 -0.65 -28.31 22.28
CA MET A 21 0.64 -27.60 22.28
C MET A 21 0.59 -26.25 21.56
N ARG A 22 -0.15 -26.14 20.44
CA ARG A 22 -0.35 -24.85 19.76
C ARG A 22 -1.11 -23.86 20.64
N LEU A 23 -2.12 -24.32 21.38
CA LEU A 23 -2.89 -23.47 22.28
C LEU A 23 -2.00 -22.95 23.42
N GLU A 24 -1.24 -23.83 24.05
CA GLU A 24 -0.30 -23.46 25.12
C GLU A 24 0.81 -22.53 24.60
N ALA A 25 1.40 -22.83 23.45
CA ALA A 25 2.42 -21.97 22.82
C ALA A 25 1.85 -20.58 22.49
N ALA A 26 0.63 -20.50 21.96
CA ALA A 26 -0.05 -19.24 21.68
C ALA A 26 -0.30 -18.40 22.96
N GLN A 27 -0.49 -19.04 24.12
CA GLN A 27 -0.57 -18.36 25.41
C GLN A 27 0.79 -17.79 25.89
N LYS A 28 1.90 -18.26 25.34
CA LYS A 28 3.25 -17.74 25.63
C LYS A 28 3.69 -16.64 24.65
N LEU A 29 3.05 -16.54 23.49
CA LEU A 29 3.36 -15.49 22.50
C LEU A 29 2.95 -14.09 23.00
N ARG A 30 3.91 -13.18 22.98
CA ARG A 30 3.74 -11.74 23.30
C ARG A 30 4.59 -10.88 22.36
N ALA A 31 4.14 -9.65 22.10
CA ALA A 31 4.97 -8.67 21.41
C ALA A 31 6.09 -8.19 22.34
N ILE A 32 7.27 -7.95 21.78
CA ILE A 32 8.46 -7.50 22.51
C ILE A 32 8.90 -6.17 21.91
N VAL A 33 9.10 -5.17 22.77
CA VAL A 33 9.57 -3.85 22.36
C VAL A 33 10.97 -3.98 21.76
N GLY A 34 11.21 -3.32 20.63
CA GLY A 34 12.43 -3.48 19.82
C GLY A 34 12.40 -4.63 18.80
N ILE A 35 11.34 -5.46 18.76
CA ILE A 35 11.18 -6.54 17.77
C ILE A 35 9.92 -6.29 16.95
N LYS A 36 10.07 -6.18 15.62
CA LYS A 36 8.96 -6.01 14.68
C LYS A 36 7.89 -7.09 14.88
N VAL A 37 6.66 -6.65 15.14
CA VAL A 37 5.47 -7.49 15.21
C VAL A 37 4.98 -7.80 13.80
N GLY A 38 4.50 -9.03 13.56
CA GLY A 38 3.85 -9.38 12.30
C GLY A 38 2.64 -8.49 12.00
N ARG A 39 2.09 -8.59 10.79
CA ARG A 39 0.83 -7.89 10.45
C ARG A 39 -0.27 -8.91 10.19
N PRO A 40 -1.52 -8.64 10.60
CA PRO A 40 -2.66 -9.48 10.24
C PRO A 40 -2.79 -9.59 8.73
N THR A 41 -3.40 -10.67 8.27
CA THR A 41 -3.69 -10.88 6.85
C THR A 41 -4.60 -9.76 6.35
N PHE A 42 -4.34 -9.25 5.15
CA PHE A 42 -5.23 -8.29 4.51
C PHE A 42 -5.88 -8.92 3.28
N HIS A 43 -7.20 -8.95 3.25
CA HIS A 43 -7.96 -9.25 2.05
C HIS A 43 -8.27 -7.95 1.29
N LYS A 44 -8.15 -8.00 -0.04
CA LYS A 44 -8.62 -6.92 -0.91
C LYS A 44 -10.06 -7.22 -1.28
N ALA A 45 -10.99 -6.31 -0.99
CA ALA A 45 -12.31 -6.37 -1.58
C ALA A 45 -12.23 -5.91 -3.04
N TRP A 46 -12.76 -6.72 -3.96
CA TRP A 46 -12.77 -6.43 -5.41
C TRP A 46 -14.17 -6.07 -5.93
N SER A 47 -15.21 -6.25 -5.11
CA SER A 47 -16.57 -5.77 -5.37
C SER A 47 -17.29 -5.55 -4.05
N SER A 48 -18.37 -4.77 -4.07
CA SER A 48 -19.21 -4.54 -2.87
C SER A 48 -19.80 -5.85 -2.37
N LYS A 49 -20.24 -6.72 -3.29
CA LYS A 49 -20.71 -8.08 -2.98
C LYS A 49 -19.63 -8.90 -2.28
N HIS A 50 -18.39 -8.86 -2.77
CA HIS A 50 -17.28 -9.56 -2.11
C HIS A 50 -16.97 -8.96 -0.73
N CYS A 51 -17.01 -7.63 -0.59
CA CYS A 51 -16.85 -6.99 0.71
C CYS A 51 -17.91 -7.46 1.71
N ILE A 52 -19.18 -7.51 1.30
CA ILE A 52 -20.30 -7.98 2.13
C ILE A 52 -20.11 -9.45 2.55
N GLN A 53 -19.61 -10.30 1.65
CA GLN A 53 -19.26 -11.69 1.97
C GLN A 53 -18.14 -11.80 3.01
N LEU A 54 -17.14 -10.93 2.93
CA LEU A 54 -16.01 -10.92 3.88
C LEU A 54 -16.41 -10.42 5.26
N VAL A 55 -17.24 -9.36 5.35
CA VAL A 55 -17.64 -8.77 6.65
C VAL A 55 -18.63 -9.65 7.43
N GLY A 56 -19.45 -10.44 6.72
CA GLY A 56 -20.47 -11.28 7.34
C GLY A 56 -21.46 -10.47 8.19
N GLN A 57 -21.88 -11.04 9.33
CA GLN A 57 -22.82 -10.41 10.29
C GLN A 57 -22.11 -9.86 11.54
N GLN A 58 -20.87 -9.38 11.38
CA GLN A 58 -20.05 -8.87 12.50
C GLN A 58 -20.06 -7.35 12.55
N ALA A 59 -19.65 -6.79 13.69
CA ALA A 59 -19.36 -5.36 13.81
C ALA A 59 -17.93 -5.07 13.36
N TRP A 60 -17.75 -4.05 12.54
CA TRP A 60 -16.47 -3.63 11.98
C TRP A 60 -16.21 -2.15 12.26
N ALA A 61 -14.95 -1.80 12.50
CA ALA A 61 -14.48 -0.43 12.41
C ALA A 61 -14.04 -0.17 10.96
N ALA A 62 -14.69 0.78 10.30
CA ALA A 62 -14.24 1.32 9.02
C ALA A 62 -13.29 2.48 9.27
N GLU A 63 -11.99 2.24 9.19
CA GLU A 63 -10.97 3.28 9.31
C GLU A 63 -10.68 3.91 7.95
N VAL A 64 -10.40 5.22 7.95
CA VAL A 64 -9.84 5.90 6.78
C VAL A 64 -8.52 5.25 6.41
N LYS A 65 -8.37 4.90 5.13
CA LYS A 65 -7.10 4.45 4.58
C LYS A 65 -6.33 5.67 4.09
N TYR A 66 -5.37 6.13 4.87
CA TYR A 66 -4.53 7.26 4.46
C TYR A 66 -3.49 6.80 3.42
N ASP A 67 -3.18 7.69 2.48
CA ASP A 67 -2.14 7.48 1.50
C ASP A 67 -0.77 7.85 2.10
N SER A 68 -0.12 6.86 2.72
CA SER A 68 0.87 7.10 3.77
C SER A 68 1.98 6.04 3.81
N GLU A 69 2.96 6.21 4.70
CA GLU A 69 3.88 5.14 5.09
C GLU A 69 3.59 4.57 6.49
N TYR A 70 3.39 3.25 6.57
CA TYR A 70 3.22 2.54 7.83
C TYR A 70 4.43 2.68 8.76
N CYS A 71 4.15 2.99 10.02
CA CYS A 71 5.09 3.08 11.14
C CYS A 71 4.66 2.16 12.28
N GLU A 72 5.52 1.21 12.64
CA GLU A 72 5.44 0.53 13.93
C GLU A 72 6.46 1.14 14.86
N ILE A 73 5.98 1.81 15.90
CA ILE A 73 6.80 2.63 16.79
C ILE A 73 6.92 1.92 18.12
N HIS A 74 8.15 1.56 18.44
CA HIS A 74 8.54 1.00 19.72
C HIS A 74 9.13 2.12 20.56
N VAL A 75 8.61 2.27 21.77
CA VAL A 75 9.18 3.19 22.76
C VAL A 75 9.62 2.37 23.97
N ASP A 76 10.85 2.55 24.42
CA ASP A 76 11.39 2.02 25.67
C ASP A 76 12.09 3.13 26.45
N LEU A 77 11.41 3.69 27.45
CA LEU A 77 11.92 4.82 28.24
C LEU A 77 13.21 4.46 29.01
N GLY A 78 13.50 3.17 29.22
CA GLY A 78 14.75 2.72 29.82
C GLY A 78 15.96 2.84 28.91
N ASP A 79 15.77 2.99 27.60
CA ASP A 79 16.81 3.07 26.56
C ASP A 79 17.10 4.53 26.15
N ALA A 80 16.69 5.52 26.97
CA ALA A 80 16.91 6.93 26.67
C ALA A 80 18.43 7.24 26.54
N PRO A 81 18.85 8.03 25.52
CA PRO A 81 18.03 8.83 24.59
C PRO A 81 17.59 8.11 23.30
N ASN A 82 17.92 6.83 23.13
CA ASN A 82 17.57 6.00 21.97
C ASN A 82 16.29 5.18 22.20
N ASP A 83 15.39 5.74 23.00
CA ASP A 83 14.13 5.15 23.46
C ASP A 83 13.12 4.92 22.33
N ILE A 84 13.30 5.49 21.14
CA ILE A 84 12.36 5.35 20.01
C ILE A 84 13.00 4.55 18.88
N ARG A 85 12.35 3.46 18.48
CA ARG A 85 12.65 2.70 17.25
C ARG A 85 11.43 2.62 16.36
N ILE A 86 11.61 2.77 15.05
CA ILE A 86 10.52 2.79 14.08
C ILE A 86 10.79 1.79 12.98
N PHE A 87 9.92 0.80 12.83
CA PHE A 87 9.98 -0.14 11.73
C PHE A 87 9.03 0.22 10.60
N SER A 88 9.50 -0.02 9.37
CA SER A 88 8.68 0.04 8.17
C SER A 88 7.70 -1.13 8.06
N LYS A 89 6.78 -1.06 7.10
CA LYS A 89 5.83 -2.12 6.78
C LYS A 89 6.47 -3.51 6.59
N ASN A 90 7.67 -3.54 6.00
CA ASN A 90 8.38 -4.77 5.63
C ASN A 90 9.39 -5.21 6.71
N GLY A 91 9.43 -4.54 7.86
CA GLY A 91 10.33 -4.88 8.97
C GLY A 91 11.72 -4.27 8.90
N LYS A 92 12.05 -3.47 7.86
CA LYS A 92 13.27 -2.64 7.85
C LYS A 92 13.21 -1.65 9.02
N ASP A 93 14.29 -1.57 9.80
CA ASP A 93 14.51 -0.46 10.73
C ASP A 93 14.62 0.86 9.94
N ALA A 94 13.67 1.74 10.17
CA ALA A 94 13.53 3.04 9.54
C ALA A 94 13.69 4.17 10.56
N THR A 95 14.28 3.91 11.72
CA THR A 95 14.42 4.88 12.82
C THR A 95 15.20 6.11 12.37
N ALA A 96 16.34 5.92 11.70
CA ALA A 96 17.13 7.02 11.15
C ALA A 96 16.37 7.80 10.07
N ASP A 97 15.76 7.09 9.11
CA ASP A 97 14.96 7.66 8.02
C ASP A 97 13.77 8.50 8.55
N ARG A 98 13.26 8.17 9.76
CA ARG A 98 12.07 8.77 10.38
C ARG A 98 12.37 9.60 11.63
N ARG A 99 13.64 9.95 11.86
CA ARG A 99 14.06 10.86 12.95
C ARG A 99 13.22 12.14 13.06
N PRO A 100 12.77 12.79 11.97
CA PRO A 100 11.94 13.99 12.08
C PRO A 100 10.61 13.78 12.82
N LEU A 101 10.10 12.54 12.94
CA LEU A 101 8.89 12.23 13.70
C LEU A 101 9.12 12.14 15.22
N HIS A 102 10.37 12.03 15.69
CA HIS A 102 10.67 11.71 17.09
C HIS A 102 10.13 12.76 18.06
N ALA A 103 10.22 14.05 17.72
CA ALA A 103 9.67 15.12 18.53
C ALA A 103 8.14 15.04 18.61
N THR A 104 7.48 14.85 17.46
CA THR A 104 6.03 14.68 17.37
C THR A 104 5.55 13.46 18.15
N ILE A 105 6.26 12.33 18.09
CA ILE A 105 5.92 11.12 18.85
C ILE A 105 6.03 11.38 20.35
N ARG A 106 7.11 12.03 20.82
CA ARG A 106 7.26 12.39 22.23
C ARG A 106 6.15 13.32 22.70
N GLN A 107 5.81 14.33 21.91
CA GLN A 107 4.72 15.25 22.22
C GLN A 107 3.36 14.54 22.29
N ALA A 108 3.08 13.67 21.30
CA ALA A 108 1.81 12.95 21.22
C ALA A 108 1.64 11.93 22.35
N LEU A 109 2.71 11.24 22.76
CA LEU A 109 2.71 10.31 23.89
C LEU A 109 2.98 10.99 25.24
N ARG A 110 3.17 12.32 25.23
CA ARG A 110 3.49 13.16 26.39
C ARG A 110 4.73 12.70 27.16
N ILE A 111 5.70 12.09 26.48
CA ILE A 111 6.94 11.61 27.09
C ILE A 111 7.68 12.79 27.73
N GLY A 112 8.14 12.61 28.97
CA GLY A 112 8.81 13.64 29.76
C GLY A 112 7.87 14.66 30.43
N ARG A 113 6.54 14.51 30.28
CA ARG A 113 5.55 15.34 31.01
C ARG A 113 5.01 14.59 32.22
N SER A 114 4.58 15.33 33.24
CA SER A 114 4.03 14.78 34.50
C SER A 114 2.77 13.93 34.30
N ASP A 115 2.02 14.17 33.23
CA ASP A 115 0.80 13.43 32.89
C ASP A 115 1.00 12.40 31.78
N CYS A 116 2.25 12.01 31.50
CA CYS A 116 2.56 10.89 30.61
C CYS A 116 1.91 9.60 31.14
N LYS A 117 1.16 8.90 30.28
CA LYS A 117 0.53 7.62 30.64
C LYS A 117 1.46 6.42 30.45
N LEU A 118 2.50 6.59 29.65
CA LEU A 118 3.54 5.59 29.42
C LEU A 118 4.53 5.61 30.60
N LYS A 119 4.72 4.47 31.27
CA LYS A 119 5.64 4.38 32.42
C LYS A 119 6.99 3.77 32.06
N LYS A 120 6.99 2.79 31.16
CA LYS A 120 8.16 2.00 30.77
C LYS A 120 8.29 1.91 29.26
N LYS A 121 7.33 1.27 28.60
CA LYS A 121 7.51 0.86 27.19
C LYS A 121 6.19 0.69 26.45
N CYS A 122 6.14 0.96 25.16
CA CYS A 122 4.95 0.70 24.36
C CYS A 122 5.28 0.34 22.92
N ILE A 123 4.29 -0.26 22.25
CA ILE A 123 4.27 -0.42 20.80
C ILE A 123 2.99 0.22 20.29
N VAL A 124 3.12 1.30 19.53
CA VAL A 124 2.00 1.98 18.88
C VAL A 124 2.15 1.92 17.37
N LEU A 125 1.03 1.76 16.68
CA LEU A 125 0.99 1.72 15.23
C LEU A 125 0.45 3.04 14.70
N GLY A 126 1.09 3.55 13.65
CA GLY A 126 0.65 4.76 12.98
C GLY A 126 1.01 4.80 11.51
N GLU A 127 0.48 5.80 10.84
CA GLU A 127 0.77 6.13 9.46
C GLU A 127 1.45 7.50 9.41
N MET A 128 2.63 7.54 8.79
CA MET A 128 3.34 8.79 8.51
C MET A 128 2.77 9.39 7.25
N VAL A 129 2.30 10.62 7.37
CA VAL A 129 1.72 11.43 6.30
C VAL A 129 2.47 12.75 6.18
N LEU A 130 2.35 13.43 5.04
CA LEU A 130 2.78 14.81 4.91
C LEU A 130 1.59 15.72 5.21
N TYR A 131 1.78 16.75 6.03
CA TYR A 131 0.77 17.75 6.34
C TYR A 131 1.25 19.13 5.90
N SER A 132 0.31 19.99 5.49
CA SER A 132 0.57 21.38 5.18
C SER A 132 -0.16 22.29 6.15
N ASP A 133 0.59 23.13 6.88
CA ASP A 133 0.01 24.15 7.78
C ASP A 133 -0.75 25.24 6.99
N ARG A 134 -0.29 25.55 5.77
CA ARG A 134 -0.95 26.50 4.86
C ARG A 134 -2.30 25.99 4.36
N GLU A 135 -2.31 24.78 3.82
CA GLU A 135 -3.52 24.15 3.28
C GLU A 135 -4.40 23.50 4.36
N LYS A 136 -3.88 23.41 5.60
CA LYS A 136 -4.49 22.78 6.79
C LYS A 136 -4.97 21.35 6.54
N ARG A 137 -4.24 20.57 5.74
CA ARG A 137 -4.64 19.22 5.33
C ARG A 137 -3.46 18.29 5.11
N ILE A 138 -3.76 17.00 5.10
CA ILE A 138 -2.85 15.96 4.64
C ILE A 138 -2.64 16.11 3.12
N MET A 139 -1.39 15.98 2.70
CA MET A 139 -0.93 16.12 1.33
C MET A 139 -0.75 14.75 0.66
N PRO A 140 -0.81 14.66 -0.68
CA PRO A 140 -0.64 13.40 -1.40
C PRO A 140 0.69 12.70 -1.11
N PHE A 141 0.68 11.36 -1.11
CA PHE A 141 1.85 10.52 -0.80
C PHE A 141 3.07 10.83 -1.66
N SER A 142 2.86 11.19 -2.93
CA SER A 142 3.93 11.54 -3.87
C SER A 142 4.84 12.66 -3.35
N LYS A 143 4.35 13.52 -2.45
CA LYS A 143 5.14 14.59 -1.83
C LYS A 143 5.97 14.14 -0.63
N ILE A 144 5.71 12.98 -0.02
CA ILE A 144 6.47 12.50 1.14
C ILE A 144 7.94 12.26 0.80
N ARG A 145 8.24 11.78 -0.42
CA ARG A 145 9.58 11.37 -0.86
C ARG A 145 10.65 12.48 -0.81
N LYS A 146 10.27 13.76 -0.82
CA LYS A 146 11.22 14.88 -0.66
C LYS A 146 11.49 15.25 0.81
N HIS A 147 10.73 14.68 1.75
CA HIS A 147 10.85 14.95 3.19
C HIS A 147 11.53 13.81 3.97
N ILE A 148 11.67 12.63 3.36
CA ILE A 148 12.34 11.48 3.96
C ILE A 148 13.38 10.90 3.03
N SER A 149 14.53 10.51 3.59
CA SER A 149 15.51 9.69 2.88
C SER A 149 15.18 8.20 3.08
N ARG A 150 15.73 7.35 2.21
CA ARG A 150 15.67 5.89 2.34
C ARG A 150 17.09 5.37 2.40
N SER A 151 17.53 4.97 3.60
CA SER A 151 18.93 4.60 3.84
C SER A 151 19.90 5.76 3.49
N GLY A 152 19.53 6.99 3.85
CA GLY A 152 20.37 8.17 3.62
C GLY A 152 20.25 8.83 2.24
N SER A 153 19.56 8.20 1.28
CA SER A 153 19.38 8.77 -0.07
C SER A 153 17.93 9.17 -0.35
N PHE A 154 17.72 10.34 -0.95
CA PHE A 154 16.43 10.72 -1.52
C PHE A 154 16.23 10.03 -2.87
N ILE A 155 15.07 9.43 -3.10
CA ILE A 155 14.78 8.64 -4.30
C ILE A 155 13.60 9.27 -5.03
N GLY A 156 13.77 9.51 -6.34
CA GLY A 156 12.68 9.93 -7.22
C GLY A 156 12.34 11.41 -7.17
N THR A 157 13.26 12.27 -6.72
CA THR A 157 13.02 13.70 -6.44
C THR A 157 13.68 14.67 -7.42
N LEU A 158 14.26 14.19 -8.54
CA LEU A 158 15.09 15.04 -9.43
C LEU A 158 14.35 16.25 -10.03
N GLN A 159 13.02 16.17 -10.18
CA GLN A 159 12.16 17.25 -10.69
C GLN A 159 11.12 17.69 -9.66
N ASP A 160 11.36 17.41 -8.38
CA ASP A 160 10.50 17.88 -7.31
C ASP A 160 10.95 19.24 -6.81
N SER A 161 9.98 20.06 -6.38
CA SER A 161 10.30 21.27 -5.63
C SER A 161 10.96 20.90 -4.30
N LEU A 162 11.74 21.83 -3.75
CA LEU A 162 12.25 21.69 -2.40
C LEU A 162 11.09 21.53 -1.39
N PRO A 163 11.33 20.86 -0.25
CA PRO A 163 10.43 20.91 0.89
C PRO A 163 10.08 22.36 1.23
N HIS A 164 8.78 22.64 1.35
CA HIS A 164 8.35 23.96 1.79
C HIS A 164 8.35 24.03 3.32
N GLU A 165 8.60 25.21 3.88
CA GLU A 165 8.64 25.42 5.34
C GLU A 165 7.31 25.12 6.06
N TRP A 166 6.19 25.25 5.35
CA TRP A 166 4.85 24.95 5.84
C TRP A 166 4.44 23.48 5.61
N GLU A 167 5.32 22.64 5.05
CA GLU A 167 5.10 21.21 4.89
C GLU A 167 5.96 20.45 5.91
N HIS A 168 5.36 19.53 6.66
CA HIS A 168 6.10 18.71 7.62
C HIS A 168 5.44 17.33 7.78
N LEU A 169 6.20 16.38 8.31
CA LEU A 169 5.68 15.06 8.63
C LEU A 169 4.69 15.14 9.80
N MET A 170 3.65 14.32 9.71
CA MET A 170 2.61 14.14 10.71
C MET A 170 2.39 12.64 10.93
N ILE A 171 1.91 12.26 12.11
CA ILE A 171 1.58 10.87 12.40
C ILE A 171 0.10 10.66 12.73
N VAL A 172 -0.48 9.63 12.12
CA VAL A 172 -1.85 9.19 12.36
C VAL A 172 -1.82 7.84 13.08
N PHE A 173 -2.07 7.83 14.38
CA PHE A 173 -2.05 6.61 15.19
C PHE A 173 -3.33 5.80 15.03
N PHE A 174 -3.24 4.48 14.85
CA PHE A 174 -4.42 3.65 14.60
C PHE A 174 -4.51 2.38 15.45
N ASP A 175 -3.46 1.99 16.17
CA ASP A 175 -3.51 0.84 17.10
C ASP A 175 -2.43 0.94 18.19
N VAL A 176 -2.58 0.13 19.24
CA VAL A 176 -1.59 -0.06 20.31
C VAL A 176 -1.47 -1.55 20.60
N LEU A 177 -0.26 -2.08 20.59
CA LEU A 177 0.03 -3.52 20.74
C LEU A 177 0.66 -3.88 22.09
N VAL A 178 1.30 -2.90 22.74
CA VAL A 178 1.90 -3.03 24.08
C VAL A 178 1.78 -1.68 24.78
N LEU A 179 1.41 -1.71 26.07
CA LEU A 179 1.53 -0.56 26.96
C LEU A 179 2.04 -1.06 28.33
N ASP A 180 3.25 -0.63 28.67
CA ASP A 180 4.02 -1.05 29.84
C ASP A 180 4.17 -2.57 29.94
N ASP A 181 3.62 -3.16 31.00
CA ASP A 181 3.66 -4.60 31.26
C ASP A 181 2.44 -5.32 30.66
N GLU A 182 1.51 -4.59 30.04
CA GLU A 182 0.29 -5.14 29.43
C GLU A 182 0.46 -5.35 27.91
N SER A 183 0.34 -6.61 27.49
CA SER A 183 0.26 -6.98 26.07
C SER A 183 -1.18 -6.86 25.59
N THR A 184 -1.47 -5.85 24.76
CA THR A 184 -2.82 -5.58 24.27
C THR A 184 -3.20 -6.41 23.05
N LEU A 185 -2.28 -7.23 22.50
CA LEU A 185 -2.52 -8.07 21.31
C LEU A 185 -3.78 -8.95 21.40
N ARG A 186 -4.11 -9.42 22.61
CA ARG A 186 -5.26 -10.28 22.88
C ARG A 186 -6.55 -9.51 23.10
N HIS A 187 -6.44 -8.22 23.40
CA HIS A 187 -7.62 -7.38 23.57
C HIS A 187 -8.28 -7.16 22.22
N CYS A 188 -9.60 -7.03 22.22
CA CYS A 188 -10.32 -6.71 20.99
C CYS A 188 -9.96 -5.31 20.48
N LEU A 189 -10.22 -5.04 19.20
CA LEU A 189 -9.90 -3.72 18.62
C LEU A 189 -10.54 -2.58 19.41
N GLN A 190 -11.78 -2.74 19.88
CA GLN A 190 -12.48 -1.72 20.68
C GLN A 190 -11.68 -1.33 21.95
N ASP A 191 -11.17 -2.32 22.68
CA ASP A 191 -10.36 -2.09 23.89
C ASP A 191 -9.03 -1.43 23.55
N ARG A 192 -8.34 -1.91 22.50
CA ARG A 192 -7.09 -1.29 22.05
C ARG A 192 -7.30 0.17 21.63
N ARG A 193 -8.41 0.49 20.95
CA ARG A 193 -8.78 1.89 20.63
C ARG A 193 -9.03 2.72 21.88
N LYS A 194 -9.68 2.15 22.91
CA LYS A 194 -9.92 2.84 24.19
C LYS A 194 -8.58 3.18 24.86
N ILE A 195 -7.63 2.25 24.87
CA ILE A 195 -6.27 2.46 25.37
C ILE A 195 -5.56 3.54 24.55
N LEU A 196 -5.55 3.40 23.22
CA LEU A 196 -4.93 4.38 22.31
C LEU A 196 -5.50 5.79 22.50
N ARG A 197 -6.81 5.91 22.74
CA ARG A 197 -7.48 7.18 23.01
C ARG A 197 -6.98 7.85 24.30
N GLY A 198 -6.71 7.07 25.34
CA GLY A 198 -6.15 7.59 26.60
C GLY A 198 -4.65 7.90 26.52
N LEU A 199 -3.92 7.15 25.68
CA LEU A 199 -2.48 7.27 25.52
C LEU A 199 -2.06 8.43 24.60
N VAL A 200 -2.73 8.59 23.46
CA VAL A 200 -2.34 9.56 22.42
C VAL A 200 -3.04 10.89 22.63
N HIS A 201 -2.24 11.92 22.87
CA HIS A 201 -2.62 13.32 22.79
C HIS A 201 -2.60 13.80 21.34
N VAL A 202 -3.72 14.36 20.88
CA VAL A 202 -3.87 14.93 19.54
C VAL A 202 -3.22 16.31 19.53
N VAL A 203 -2.30 16.51 18.60
CA VAL A 203 -1.65 17.81 18.35
C VAL A 203 -2.07 18.24 16.94
N PRO A 204 -2.93 19.25 16.77
CA PRO A 204 -3.42 19.66 15.46
C PRO A 204 -2.29 19.82 14.43
N GLY A 205 -2.46 19.21 13.26
CA GLY A 205 -1.46 19.17 12.19
C GLY A 205 -0.21 18.33 12.48
N ARG A 206 0.06 17.84 13.69
CA ARG A 206 1.28 17.07 14.00
C ARG A 206 0.99 15.62 14.35
N SER A 207 -0.05 15.37 15.13
CA SER A 207 -0.50 14.02 15.46
C SER A 207 -2.01 13.93 15.56
N MET A 208 -2.58 12.82 15.12
CA MET A 208 -3.97 12.50 15.38
C MET A 208 -4.18 11.00 15.56
N ARG A 209 -5.39 10.60 15.92
CA ARG A 209 -5.82 9.20 15.85
C ARG A 209 -6.58 8.99 14.54
N SER A 210 -6.46 7.81 13.94
CA SER A 210 -7.21 7.46 12.73
C SER A 210 -8.69 7.63 12.96
N GLU A 211 -9.31 8.35 12.03
CA GLU A 211 -10.75 8.47 11.93
C GLU A 211 -11.35 7.13 11.56
N TRP A 212 -12.54 6.87 12.09
CA TRP A 212 -13.25 5.64 11.84
C TRP A 212 -14.74 5.78 12.11
N THR A 213 -15.50 4.84 11.56
CA THR A 213 -16.93 4.72 11.83
C THR A 213 -17.29 3.27 12.15
N LEU A 214 -18.23 3.10 13.07
CA LEU A 214 -18.79 1.78 13.37
C LEU A 214 -19.70 1.33 12.23
N LEU A 215 -19.47 0.12 11.74
CA LEU A 215 -20.37 -0.58 10.83
C LEU A 215 -20.93 -1.79 11.57
N ASP A 216 -22.25 -1.79 11.80
CA ASP A 216 -22.94 -2.95 12.35
C ASP A 216 -23.76 -3.65 11.27
N PHE A 217 -23.32 -4.83 10.85
CA PHE A 217 -24.00 -5.64 9.85
C PHE A 217 -25.09 -6.55 10.44
N LYS A 218 -25.33 -6.51 11.76
CA LYS A 218 -26.43 -7.26 12.39
C LYS A 218 -27.79 -6.59 12.21
N THR A 219 -27.82 -5.26 12.19
CA THR A 219 -29.05 -4.45 12.19
C THR A 219 -29.64 -4.21 10.81
N GLY A 220 -29.07 -4.82 9.75
CA GLY A 220 -29.50 -4.65 8.35
C GLY A 220 -29.00 -3.37 7.68
N ASN A 221 -28.73 -2.30 8.43
CA ASN A 221 -28.29 -1.01 7.88
C ASN A 221 -26.79 -0.95 7.53
N GLY A 222 -25.95 -1.86 8.04
CA GLY A 222 -24.50 -1.80 7.86
C GLY A 222 -24.03 -1.78 6.39
N ILE A 223 -24.82 -2.33 5.46
CA ILE A 223 -24.53 -2.24 4.02
C ILE A 223 -24.70 -0.79 3.54
N THR A 224 -25.82 -0.14 3.88
CA THR A 224 -26.09 1.25 3.53
C THR A 224 -25.05 2.18 4.15
N ASP A 225 -24.73 1.97 5.42
CA ASP A 225 -23.70 2.74 6.13
C ASP A 225 -22.33 2.60 5.46
N LEU A 226 -21.94 1.36 5.10
CA LEU A 226 -20.69 1.11 4.36
C LEU A 226 -20.66 1.88 3.04
N LYS A 227 -21.75 1.88 2.26
CA LYS A 227 -21.81 2.62 0.99
C LYS A 227 -21.66 4.12 1.22
N GLN A 228 -22.35 4.68 2.22
CA GLN A 228 -22.29 6.11 2.53
C GLN A 228 -20.91 6.56 3.00
N ILE A 229 -20.29 5.80 3.92
CA ILE A 229 -18.95 6.12 4.43
C ILE A 229 -17.91 5.98 3.30
N PHE A 230 -18.06 4.97 2.45
CA PHE A 230 -17.17 4.81 1.29
C PHE A 230 -17.33 5.97 0.28
N ALA A 231 -18.56 6.38 -0.03
CA ALA A 231 -18.81 7.53 -0.90
C ALA A 231 -18.22 8.84 -0.32
N ARG A 232 -18.38 9.08 0.99
CA ARG A 232 -17.77 10.23 1.67
C ARG A 232 -16.25 10.20 1.59
N ASN A 233 -15.64 9.05 1.82
CA ASN A 233 -14.20 8.85 1.76
C ASN A 233 -13.64 9.17 0.35
N LEU A 234 -14.36 8.78 -0.71
CA LEU A 234 -14.02 9.14 -2.09
C LEU A 234 -14.15 10.65 -2.34
N ALA A 235 -15.24 11.28 -1.86
CA ALA A 235 -15.44 12.73 -1.99
C ALA A 235 -14.34 13.55 -1.29
N GLU A 236 -13.82 13.04 -0.16
CA GLU A 236 -12.68 13.61 0.57
C GLU A 236 -11.31 13.25 -0.05
N ARG A 237 -11.30 12.58 -1.21
CA ARG A 237 -10.10 12.14 -1.93
C ARG A 237 -9.16 11.28 -1.09
N GLN A 238 -9.72 10.48 -0.19
CA GLN A 238 -8.98 9.49 0.58
C GLN A 238 -8.78 8.21 -0.26
N GLU A 239 -7.79 7.39 0.10
CA GLU A 239 -7.43 6.20 -0.71
C GLU A 239 -8.45 5.06 -0.60
N GLY A 240 -9.35 5.11 0.39
CA GLY A 240 -10.33 4.08 0.67
C GLY A 240 -10.51 3.84 2.17
N LEU A 241 -10.94 2.62 2.50
CA LEU A 241 -11.18 2.19 3.89
C LEU A 241 -10.37 0.94 4.24
N VAL A 242 -10.02 0.84 5.52
CA VAL A 242 -9.56 -0.41 6.14
C VAL A 242 -10.62 -0.87 7.14
N LEU A 243 -11.28 -1.98 6.84
CA LEU A 243 -12.23 -2.59 7.77
C LEU A 243 -11.49 -3.53 8.70
N LYS A 244 -11.68 -3.33 10.00
CA LYS A 244 -11.14 -4.20 11.05
C LYS A 244 -12.28 -4.70 11.93
N SER A 245 -12.32 -6.00 12.23
CA SER A 245 -13.35 -6.56 13.10
C SER A 245 -13.24 -5.96 14.50
N LEU A 246 -14.34 -5.40 15.01
CA LEU A 246 -14.35 -4.61 16.23
C LEU A 246 -14.02 -5.45 17.47
N HIS A 247 -14.49 -6.69 17.47
CA HIS A 247 -14.38 -7.61 18.61
C HIS A 247 -13.27 -8.65 18.45
N ALA A 248 -12.45 -8.55 17.39
CA ALA A 248 -11.35 -9.46 17.16
C ALA A 248 -10.05 -8.97 17.84
N PRO A 249 -9.22 -9.89 18.37
CA PRO A 249 -7.86 -9.58 18.79
C PRO A 249 -7.01 -9.15 17.59
N TYR A 250 -5.81 -8.60 17.84
CA TYR A 250 -4.91 -8.23 16.74
C TYR A 250 -4.47 -9.48 15.96
N PHE A 251 -4.18 -10.57 16.68
CA PHE A 251 -4.00 -11.90 16.12
C PHE A 251 -4.95 -12.89 16.80
N PRO A 252 -5.71 -13.70 16.05
CA PRO A 252 -6.53 -14.78 16.63
C PRO A 252 -5.65 -16.00 16.95
N LEU A 253 -4.70 -15.85 17.88
CA LEU A 253 -3.77 -16.93 18.25
C LEU A 253 -4.45 -18.07 19.02
N LEU A 254 -5.62 -17.80 19.61
CA LEU A 254 -6.38 -18.70 20.47
C LEU A 254 -7.83 -18.70 19.99
N SER A 255 -8.20 -19.53 19.02
CA SER A 255 -9.62 -19.79 18.77
C SER A 255 -9.87 -21.29 18.63
N GLU A 256 -10.33 -21.90 19.71
CA GLU A 256 -10.94 -23.24 19.70
C GLU A 256 -12.38 -23.22 19.18
N GLN A 257 -13.09 -22.08 19.27
CA GLN A 257 -14.47 -22.04 18.84
C GLN A 257 -14.56 -22.02 17.30
N GLY A 258 -15.32 -22.97 16.75
CA GLY A 258 -15.73 -23.03 15.34
C GLY A 258 -16.56 -21.83 14.83
N HIS A 259 -16.43 -20.67 15.45
CA HIS A 259 -16.96 -19.40 14.95
C HIS A 259 -15.82 -18.56 14.38
N ARG A 260 -15.94 -18.30 13.08
CA ARG A 260 -15.06 -17.48 12.24
C ARG A 260 -14.86 -16.07 12.82
N GLN A 261 -14.01 -15.88 13.82
CA GLN A 261 -13.49 -14.54 14.10
C GLN A 261 -12.62 -14.13 12.90
N ALA A 262 -12.91 -12.97 12.31
CA ALA A 262 -12.15 -12.49 11.17
C ALA A 262 -10.72 -12.12 11.63
N GLY A 263 -9.79 -13.05 11.47
CA GLY A 263 -8.35 -12.88 11.73
C GLY A 263 -7.62 -12.01 10.72
N PHE A 264 -8.36 -11.16 10.01
CA PHE A 264 -7.90 -10.42 8.85
C PHE A 264 -8.52 -9.03 8.83
N PHE A 265 -7.86 -8.12 8.12
CA PHE A 265 -8.39 -6.82 7.80
C PHE A 265 -8.81 -6.79 6.32
N ILE A 266 -9.77 -5.95 5.98
CA ILE A 266 -10.25 -5.80 4.60
C ILE A 266 -9.81 -4.42 4.11
N LYS A 267 -9.22 -4.37 2.91
CA LYS A 267 -8.96 -3.10 2.21
C LYS A 267 -10.04 -2.90 1.17
N LEU A 268 -10.77 -1.81 1.31
CA LEU A 268 -11.74 -1.32 0.34
C LEU A 268 -11.14 -0.09 -0.35
N LYS A 269 -11.17 -0.04 -1.67
CA LYS A 269 -10.56 1.01 -2.50
C LYS A 269 -11.48 1.38 -3.66
N ASP A 270 -11.20 2.52 -4.28
CA ASP A 270 -11.79 3.05 -5.53
C ASP A 270 -12.03 2.05 -6.68
N TYR A 271 -11.25 0.96 -6.77
CA TYR A 271 -11.40 -0.09 -7.81
C TYR A 271 -12.73 -0.89 -7.81
N LEU A 272 -13.75 -0.49 -7.05
CA LEU A 272 -15.05 -1.14 -7.07
C LEU A 272 -15.80 -0.77 -8.35
N GLY A 273 -15.44 -1.39 -9.47
CA GLY A 273 -16.05 -1.15 -10.78
C GLY A 273 -17.55 -1.46 -10.91
N ASN A 274 -18.23 -1.79 -9.80
CA ASN A 274 -19.65 -2.09 -9.72
C ASN A 274 -20.42 -1.12 -8.79
N MET A 275 -19.84 0.04 -8.47
CA MET A 275 -20.49 1.09 -7.65
C MET A 275 -20.77 2.35 -8.48
N ASP A 276 -20.99 2.21 -9.78
CA ASP A 276 -21.38 3.28 -10.72
C ASP A 276 -20.50 4.55 -10.66
N GLY A 277 -19.26 4.42 -10.19
CA GLY A 277 -18.31 5.52 -10.04
C GLY A 277 -17.40 5.68 -11.24
N GLU A 278 -16.99 6.92 -11.51
CA GLU A 278 -15.97 7.25 -12.51
C GLU A 278 -14.65 6.54 -12.20
N GLN A 279 -14.11 5.84 -13.18
CA GLN A 279 -12.81 5.17 -13.10
C GLN A 279 -11.77 6.03 -13.82
N ASP A 280 -10.58 6.17 -13.25
CA ASP A 280 -9.46 6.78 -13.95
C ASP A 280 -8.98 5.83 -15.06
N LEU A 281 -9.47 6.10 -16.27
CA LEU A 281 -9.18 5.37 -17.48
C LEU A 281 -8.38 6.26 -18.42
N GLY A 282 -7.44 5.65 -19.14
CA GLY A 282 -6.78 6.31 -20.25
C GLY A 282 -6.37 5.30 -21.30
N ASP A 283 -6.35 5.74 -22.55
CA ASP A 283 -5.87 4.93 -23.66
C ASP A 283 -4.40 5.21 -23.91
N PHE A 284 -3.59 4.16 -23.89
CA PHE A 284 -2.14 4.25 -24.03
C PHE A 284 -1.66 3.32 -25.13
N ALA A 285 -0.62 3.76 -25.83
CA ALA A 285 0.06 2.91 -26.79
C ALA A 285 0.95 1.91 -26.05
N VAL A 286 0.83 0.63 -26.35
CA VAL A 286 1.78 -0.41 -25.94
C VAL A 286 2.87 -0.45 -27.01
N ILE A 287 3.99 0.21 -26.74
CA ILE A 287 5.04 0.51 -27.75
C ILE A 287 6.17 -0.51 -27.78
N GLY A 288 6.26 -1.38 -26.78
CA GLY A 288 7.31 -2.39 -26.72
C GLY A 288 7.23 -3.29 -25.50
N ALA A 289 8.24 -4.14 -25.35
CA ALA A 289 8.31 -5.15 -24.32
C ALA A 289 9.74 -5.49 -23.87
N SER A 290 9.81 -6.18 -22.72
CA SER A 290 11.02 -6.82 -22.24
C SER A 290 10.74 -8.17 -21.56
N PHE A 291 11.80 -8.98 -21.49
CA PHE A 291 11.78 -10.28 -20.84
C PHE A 291 12.61 -10.24 -19.55
N ASP A 292 12.01 -10.69 -18.45
CA ASP A 292 12.64 -10.83 -17.15
C ASP A 292 12.52 -12.28 -16.69
N ALA A 293 13.64 -13.00 -16.66
CA ALA A 293 13.69 -14.39 -16.28
C ALA A 293 13.23 -14.64 -14.83
N GLN A 294 13.32 -13.64 -13.94
CA GLN A 294 12.97 -13.79 -12.52
C GLN A 294 11.46 -13.94 -12.28
N VAL A 295 10.62 -13.42 -13.18
CA VAL A 295 9.16 -13.49 -13.04
C VAL A 295 8.55 -14.71 -13.75
N VAL A 296 9.30 -15.35 -14.64
CA VAL A 296 8.85 -16.51 -15.44
C VAL A 296 8.27 -17.64 -14.61
N PRO A 297 8.84 -18.05 -13.46
CA PRO A 297 8.31 -19.17 -12.67
C PRO A 297 6.86 -18.96 -12.18
N ARG A 298 6.37 -17.72 -12.19
CA ARG A 298 5.02 -17.36 -11.72
C ARG A 298 4.03 -17.23 -12.88
N ILE A 299 4.51 -17.26 -14.12
CA ILE A 299 3.71 -17.03 -15.33
C ILE A 299 3.46 -18.38 -16.01
N HIS A 300 2.17 -18.71 -16.20
CA HIS A 300 1.73 -19.97 -16.75
C HIS A 300 1.09 -19.76 -18.14
N ILE A 301 1.86 -19.17 -19.05
CA ILE A 301 1.42 -18.84 -20.42
C ILE A 301 2.41 -19.45 -21.41
N LYS A 302 1.90 -20.02 -22.51
CA LYS A 302 2.71 -20.50 -23.63
C LYS A 302 2.04 -20.11 -24.97
N PRO A 303 2.79 -19.60 -25.97
CA PRO A 303 4.21 -19.23 -25.87
C PRO A 303 4.40 -17.97 -24.99
N LEU A 304 5.56 -17.89 -24.31
CA LEU A 304 5.94 -16.73 -23.49
C LEU A 304 7.16 -16.07 -24.11
N HIS A 305 6.96 -14.93 -24.77
CA HIS A 305 8.02 -14.15 -25.39
C HIS A 305 8.42 -12.97 -24.51
N TRP A 306 7.45 -12.38 -23.82
CA TRP A 306 7.63 -11.17 -23.03
C TRP A 306 7.04 -11.31 -21.65
N THR A 307 7.56 -10.52 -20.71
CA THR A 307 7.07 -10.50 -19.32
C THR A 307 6.56 -9.12 -18.91
N HIS A 308 7.08 -8.09 -19.55
CA HIS A 308 6.77 -6.69 -19.30
C HIS A 308 6.42 -6.00 -20.60
N PHE A 309 5.36 -5.21 -20.59
CA PHE A 309 4.88 -4.40 -21.71
C PHE A 309 4.94 -2.92 -21.34
N TYR A 310 5.37 -2.06 -22.25
CA TYR A 310 5.63 -0.65 -21.96
C TYR A 310 4.58 0.23 -22.59
N LEU A 311 4.04 1.13 -21.76
CA LEU A 311 3.05 2.13 -22.15
C LEU A 311 3.75 3.41 -22.59
N GLY A 312 3.27 4.00 -23.67
CA GLY A 312 3.70 5.30 -24.13
C GLY A 312 2.54 6.21 -24.55
N CYS A 313 2.78 7.51 -24.48
CA CYS A 313 1.91 8.54 -25.06
C CYS A 313 2.63 9.26 -26.19
N CYS A 314 1.91 9.50 -27.29
CA CYS A 314 2.42 10.26 -28.43
C CYS A 314 2.46 11.75 -28.08
N LEU A 315 3.64 12.37 -28.17
CA LEU A 315 3.87 13.78 -27.84
C LEU A 315 3.51 14.73 -28.98
N ASN A 316 3.58 14.24 -30.22
CA ASN A 316 3.40 15.03 -31.44
C ASN A 316 2.17 14.57 -32.25
N LYS A 317 1.12 14.08 -31.58
CA LYS A 317 -0.10 13.52 -32.20
C LYS A 317 -0.65 14.40 -33.34
N ASP A 318 -0.81 15.70 -33.11
CA ASP A 318 -1.30 16.65 -34.11
C ASP A 318 -0.45 16.67 -35.39
N ALA A 319 0.87 16.55 -35.28
CA ALA A 319 1.77 16.53 -36.43
C ALA A 319 1.70 15.17 -37.15
N VAL A 320 1.59 14.07 -36.41
CA VAL A 320 1.40 12.74 -37.00
C VAL A 320 0.10 12.72 -37.82
N GLU A 321 -1.01 13.21 -37.26
CA GLU A 321 -2.32 13.21 -37.92
C GLU A 321 -2.41 14.18 -39.10
N ARG A 322 -1.82 15.38 -39.00
CA ARG A 322 -1.93 16.41 -40.04
C ARG A 322 -0.90 16.29 -41.15
N THR A 323 0.32 15.89 -40.84
CA THR A 323 1.45 15.93 -41.79
C THR A 323 2.12 14.58 -42.02
N GLY A 324 1.66 13.51 -41.35
CA GLY A 324 2.30 12.20 -41.42
C GLY A 324 3.70 12.20 -40.78
N ALA A 325 3.97 13.12 -39.85
CA ALA A 325 5.24 13.18 -39.16
C ALA A 325 5.53 11.87 -38.42
N LYS A 326 6.83 11.55 -38.23
CA LYS A 326 7.25 10.40 -37.45
C LYS A 326 6.74 10.52 -36.01
N PRO A 327 6.05 9.51 -35.44
CA PRO A 327 5.55 9.58 -34.07
C PRO A 327 6.68 9.65 -33.05
N GLU A 328 6.45 10.39 -31.97
CA GLU A 328 7.36 10.48 -30.84
C GLU A 328 6.65 10.07 -29.55
N PHE A 329 7.08 8.98 -28.94
CA PHE A 329 6.47 8.43 -27.73
C PHE A 329 7.29 8.71 -26.48
N MET A 330 6.63 9.21 -25.43
CA MET A 330 7.17 9.20 -24.06
C MET A 330 6.77 7.90 -23.37
N VAL A 331 7.73 7.13 -22.89
CA VAL A 331 7.49 5.94 -22.06
C VAL A 331 6.98 6.37 -20.69
N LEU A 332 5.83 5.86 -20.26
CA LEU A 332 5.19 6.27 -19.02
C LEU A 332 5.26 5.22 -17.92
N ALA A 333 5.11 3.94 -18.29
CA ALA A 333 5.06 2.84 -17.33
C ALA A 333 5.36 1.49 -17.98
N SER A 334 5.70 0.50 -17.15
CA SER A 334 5.80 -0.91 -17.54
C SER A 334 4.75 -1.74 -16.81
N LEU A 335 4.02 -2.56 -17.53
CA LEU A 335 3.03 -3.49 -17.02
C LEU A 335 3.61 -4.91 -16.98
N SER A 336 3.60 -5.52 -15.80
CA SER A 336 3.98 -6.93 -15.64
C SER A 336 2.80 -7.85 -15.92
N LEU A 337 3.02 -8.90 -16.73
CA LEU A 337 2.00 -9.92 -17.03
C LEU A 337 1.43 -10.58 -15.78
N GLU A 338 2.22 -10.76 -14.71
CA GLU A 338 1.79 -11.44 -13.48
C GLU A 338 0.64 -10.70 -12.79
N LYS A 339 0.60 -9.36 -12.88
CA LYS A 339 -0.21 -8.52 -11.98
C LYS A 339 -1.12 -7.52 -12.68
N CYS A 340 -0.79 -7.14 -13.90
CA CYS A 340 -1.39 -5.99 -14.56
C CYS A 340 -2.19 -6.35 -15.81
N ILE A 341 -2.12 -7.60 -16.30
CA ILE A 341 -2.74 -7.99 -17.57
C ILE A 341 -3.63 -9.21 -17.33
N PRO A 342 -4.92 -9.18 -17.73
CA PRO A 342 -5.80 -10.34 -17.66
C PRO A 342 -5.23 -11.56 -18.38
N LYS A 343 -5.47 -12.78 -17.86
CA LYS A 343 -4.89 -14.00 -18.43
C LYS A 343 -5.32 -14.25 -19.89
N SER A 344 -6.57 -13.90 -20.24
CA SER A 344 -7.09 -13.97 -21.62
C SER A 344 -6.26 -13.13 -22.58
N ASP A 345 -5.93 -11.90 -22.15
CA ASP A 345 -5.30 -10.88 -22.97
C ASP A 345 -3.79 -11.11 -23.04
N ALA A 346 -3.19 -11.57 -21.94
CA ALA A 346 -1.77 -11.84 -21.80
C ALA A 346 -1.23 -12.80 -22.87
N LYS A 347 -2.00 -13.85 -23.22
CA LYS A 347 -1.62 -14.79 -24.29
C LYS A 347 -1.71 -14.13 -25.67
N CYS A 348 -2.81 -13.43 -25.95
CA CYS A 348 -3.00 -12.71 -27.20
C CYS A 348 -1.88 -11.68 -27.42
N MET A 349 -1.61 -10.86 -26.40
CA MET A 349 -0.53 -9.88 -26.43
C MET A 349 0.81 -10.51 -26.71
N ASN A 350 1.18 -11.61 -26.05
CA ASN A 350 2.47 -12.29 -26.29
C ASN A 350 2.63 -12.76 -27.74
N ILE A 351 1.57 -13.34 -28.32
CA ILE A 351 1.61 -13.82 -29.71
C ILE A 351 1.70 -12.64 -30.67
N GLN A 352 0.81 -11.65 -30.52
CA GLN A 352 0.74 -10.51 -31.43
C GLN A 352 2.00 -9.64 -31.38
N SER A 353 2.52 -9.40 -30.19
CA SER A 353 3.76 -8.64 -30.01
C SER A 353 4.97 -9.34 -30.62
N TYR A 354 5.04 -10.67 -30.57
CA TYR A 354 6.11 -11.41 -31.24
C TYR A 354 6.10 -11.22 -32.76
N VAL A 355 4.93 -11.15 -33.37
CA VAL A 355 4.79 -10.89 -34.83
C VAL A 355 5.14 -9.44 -35.18
N ARG A 356 4.79 -8.49 -34.31
CA ARG A 356 4.99 -7.05 -34.54
C ARG A 356 6.35 -6.53 -34.06
N GLN A 357 7.17 -7.38 -33.44
CA GLN A 357 8.42 -6.92 -32.83
C GLN A 357 9.42 -6.42 -33.88
N SER A 358 10.20 -5.45 -33.47
CA SER A 358 11.44 -5.05 -34.12
C SER A 358 12.51 -4.91 -33.04
N ALA A 359 13.75 -5.24 -33.40
CA ALA A 359 14.88 -5.04 -32.50
C ALA A 359 15.17 -3.54 -32.38
N LEU A 360 15.48 -3.10 -31.16
CA LEU A 360 16.07 -1.78 -30.96
C LEU A 360 17.49 -1.77 -31.54
N ARG A 361 17.89 -0.63 -32.13
CA ARG A 361 19.28 -0.40 -32.50
C ARG A 361 20.15 -0.30 -31.25
N GLU A 362 21.47 -0.44 -31.39
CA GLU A 362 22.41 -0.37 -30.25
C GLU A 362 22.29 0.94 -29.45
N ASN A 363 21.95 2.04 -30.12
CA ASN A 363 21.71 3.32 -29.48
C ASN A 363 20.31 3.47 -28.83
N GLY A 364 19.50 2.40 -28.83
CA GLY A 364 18.14 2.38 -28.28
C GLY A 364 17.07 3.02 -29.17
N SER A 365 17.37 3.34 -30.43
CA SER A 365 16.40 3.93 -31.37
C SER A 365 15.70 2.88 -32.23
N THR A 366 14.58 3.27 -32.83
CA THR A 366 13.86 2.48 -33.84
C THR A 366 13.57 3.32 -35.09
N ALA A 367 13.37 2.62 -36.22
CA ALA A 367 13.02 3.25 -37.48
C ALA A 367 11.59 3.80 -37.48
N ASP A 368 10.68 3.18 -36.73
CA ASP A 368 9.24 3.42 -36.84
C ASP A 368 8.77 4.67 -36.06
N PHE A 369 9.39 4.96 -34.91
CA PHE A 369 9.06 6.10 -34.05
C PHE A 369 10.27 6.53 -33.20
N ASP A 370 10.19 7.71 -32.61
CA ASP A 370 11.18 8.19 -31.64
C ASP A 370 10.71 7.90 -30.20
N ILE A 371 11.65 7.62 -29.31
CA ILE A 371 11.37 7.17 -27.94
C ILE A 371 12.04 8.10 -26.95
N ARG A 372 11.24 8.71 -26.07
CA ARG A 372 11.72 9.41 -24.88
C ARG A 372 11.50 8.56 -23.65
N TYR A 373 12.52 8.45 -22.82
CA TYR A 373 12.45 7.78 -21.52
C TYR A 373 12.44 8.82 -20.40
N PRO A 374 11.68 8.57 -19.32
CA PRO A 374 11.73 9.41 -18.15
C PRO A 374 13.07 9.26 -17.42
N LYS A 375 13.50 10.34 -16.76
CA LYS A 375 14.74 10.42 -15.99
C LYS A 375 14.72 9.39 -14.86
N GLY A 376 15.72 8.52 -14.81
CA GLY A 376 15.85 7.50 -13.78
C GLY A 376 14.98 6.24 -13.99
N TYR A 377 14.41 6.07 -15.18
CA TYR A 377 13.74 4.82 -15.55
C TYR A 377 14.76 3.70 -15.79
N GLY A 378 14.77 2.70 -14.91
CA GLY A 378 15.85 1.69 -14.85
C GLY A 378 15.71 0.51 -15.82
N SER A 379 14.51 0.18 -16.28
CA SER A 379 14.30 -0.94 -17.22
C SER A 379 14.09 -0.42 -18.63
N ARG A 380 14.96 -0.79 -19.55
CA ARG A 380 14.81 -0.43 -20.96
C ARG A 380 14.07 -1.55 -21.67
N MET A 381 13.19 -1.15 -22.58
CA MET A 381 12.59 -2.07 -23.54
C MET A 381 13.70 -2.81 -24.29
N THR A 382 13.50 -4.09 -24.60
CA THR A 382 14.42 -4.87 -25.43
C THR A 382 13.86 -5.08 -26.83
N ALA A 383 12.54 -4.95 -26.99
CA ALA A 383 11.86 -4.98 -28.27
C ALA A 383 10.84 -3.85 -28.35
N VAL A 384 10.65 -3.33 -29.57
CA VAL A 384 9.61 -2.35 -29.91
C VAL A 384 8.59 -2.99 -30.83
N PHE A 385 7.37 -2.47 -30.85
CA PHE A 385 6.32 -2.96 -31.75
C PHE A 385 6.14 -1.96 -32.88
N LYS A 386 6.39 -2.39 -34.12
CA LYS A 386 6.28 -1.55 -35.32
C LYS A 386 4.89 -0.89 -35.43
N GLU A 387 3.88 -1.64 -35.02
CA GLU A 387 2.50 -1.19 -34.88
C GLU A 387 2.09 -1.34 -33.40
N PRO A 388 2.26 -0.27 -32.60
CA PRO A 388 1.83 -0.25 -31.22
C PRO A 388 0.35 -0.64 -31.07
N PHE A 389 0.04 -1.37 -30.00
CA PHE A 389 -1.36 -1.65 -29.65
C PHE A 389 -1.93 -0.47 -28.87
N VAL A 390 -3.23 -0.22 -28.94
CA VAL A 390 -3.88 0.69 -27.98
C VAL A 390 -4.50 -0.14 -26.87
N ALA A 391 -4.20 0.20 -25.62
CA ALA A 391 -4.80 -0.44 -24.45
C ALA A 391 -5.49 0.59 -23.56
N GLU A 392 -6.73 0.29 -23.16
CA GLU A 392 -7.44 1.00 -22.12
C GLU A 392 -6.84 0.57 -20.77
N ILE A 393 -6.23 1.52 -20.07
CA ILE A 393 -5.54 1.32 -18.81
C ILE A 393 -6.37 1.90 -17.68
N LEU A 394 -6.58 1.08 -16.66
CA LEU A 394 -7.20 1.46 -15.40
C LEU A 394 -6.12 1.81 -14.36
N GLY A 395 -6.24 2.99 -13.76
CA GLY A 395 -5.48 3.43 -12.59
C GLY A 395 -6.33 3.47 -11.32
N GLY A 396 -5.71 3.85 -10.21
CA GLY A 396 -6.43 4.26 -8.99
C GLY A 396 -5.99 5.65 -8.56
N GLY A 397 -6.27 6.65 -9.39
CA GLY A 397 -5.76 8.02 -9.29
C GLY A 397 -4.63 8.35 -10.27
N LEU A 398 -4.48 9.63 -10.56
CA LEU A 398 -3.28 10.20 -11.18
C LEU A 398 -2.23 10.50 -10.11
N GLU A 399 -0.97 10.19 -10.38
CA GLU A 399 0.17 10.54 -9.53
C GLU A 399 1.32 11.13 -10.35
N LYS A 400 1.97 12.16 -9.79
CA LYS A 400 3.20 12.72 -10.36
C LYS A 400 4.30 11.66 -10.35
N LEU A 401 4.74 11.26 -11.56
CA LEU A 401 5.77 10.25 -11.74
C LEU A 401 7.09 10.71 -11.11
N GLN A 402 7.88 9.76 -10.60
CA GLN A 402 9.18 10.07 -9.99
C GLN A 402 10.10 10.72 -11.02
N ASN A 403 10.86 11.74 -10.59
CA ASN A 403 11.79 12.49 -11.43
C ASN A 403 11.19 13.19 -12.67
N GLU A 404 9.86 13.30 -12.78
CA GLU A 404 9.18 13.87 -13.94
C GLU A 404 8.24 15.01 -13.57
N SER A 405 7.82 15.81 -14.56
CA SER A 405 6.87 16.91 -14.37
C SER A 405 5.42 16.55 -14.69
N PHE A 406 5.16 15.38 -15.24
CA PHE A 406 3.83 14.92 -15.64
C PHE A 406 3.26 13.86 -14.68
N GLU A 407 1.95 13.65 -14.77
CA GLU A 407 1.21 12.65 -14.00
C GLU A 407 0.92 11.41 -14.83
N MET A 408 0.83 10.26 -14.16
CA MET A 408 0.46 8.99 -14.76
C MET A 408 -0.50 8.24 -13.84
N LEU A 409 -1.29 7.32 -14.41
CA LEU A 409 -2.18 6.43 -13.65
C LEU A 409 -1.38 5.63 -12.62
N ARG A 410 -1.80 5.72 -11.35
CA ARG A 410 -1.24 4.96 -10.24
C ARG A 410 -1.68 3.50 -10.31
N HIS A 411 -0.71 2.58 -10.17
CA HIS A 411 -0.93 1.13 -10.26
C HIS A 411 -1.67 0.69 -11.53
N PRO A 412 -1.13 1.03 -12.72
CA PRO A 412 -1.82 0.84 -14.00
C PRO A 412 -2.02 -0.65 -14.33
N ARG A 413 -3.17 -0.97 -14.93
CA ARG A 413 -3.56 -2.33 -15.35
C ARG A 413 -4.34 -2.26 -16.66
N ILE A 414 -4.19 -3.26 -17.52
CA ILE A 414 -5.01 -3.38 -18.72
C ILE A 414 -6.44 -3.74 -18.32
N LYS A 415 -7.39 -2.94 -18.81
CA LYS A 415 -8.82 -3.25 -18.76
C LYS A 415 -9.31 -3.80 -20.08
N LYS A 416 -8.84 -3.25 -21.20
CA LYS A 416 -9.21 -3.67 -22.56
C LYS A 416 -8.09 -3.39 -23.54
N ILE A 417 -7.99 -4.22 -24.59
CA ILE A 417 -7.16 -3.94 -25.77
C ILE A 417 -8.08 -3.46 -26.89
N HIS A 418 -7.74 -2.33 -27.49
CA HIS A 418 -8.44 -1.75 -28.62
C HIS A 418 -7.86 -2.25 -29.94
N HIS A 419 -8.74 -2.69 -30.82
CA HIS A 419 -8.41 -3.09 -32.20
C HIS A 419 -8.90 -2.05 -33.22
N ASP A 420 -9.72 -1.11 -32.77
CA ASP A 420 -10.35 -0.03 -33.50
C ASP A 420 -9.55 1.29 -33.45
N ARG A 421 -8.40 1.29 -32.78
CA ARG A 421 -7.58 2.48 -32.52
C ARG A 421 -6.11 2.22 -32.84
N THR A 422 -5.42 3.25 -33.30
CA THR A 422 -4.01 3.21 -33.72
C THR A 422 -3.23 4.34 -33.08
#